data_AF-A0A3M0INQ0-F1
#
_entry.id   AF-A0A3M0INQ0-F1
#
_cell.length_a   1.000
_cell.length_b   1.000
_cell.length_c   1.000
_cell.angle_alpha   90.00
_cell.angle_beta   90.00
_cell.angle_gamma   90.00
#
_symmetry.space_group_name_H-M   'P 1'
#
loop_
_entity.id
_entity.type
_entity.pdbx_description
1 polymer ?
#
loop_
_entity_poly.entity_id
_entity_poly.type
_entity_poly.pdbx_seq_one_letter_code
_entity_poly.pdbx_strand_id
1 'polypeptide(L)'
;MSSRTTTRAPKGRNLDRLDRRAIVANLLARAHRARLTPAEAALLGDYVYQERRLADENRRAMAGTTQALERHREAADAAIRELEQRAVDAERRHVEAVAEQQHTEQGDAAAIHLANSAATAWKQRAEQAEEIARTAHQCSNEAERQRAAAEQQLAAARDRIEGEQRRGDVLDQTLAEVRRRHRGACDRVDQVLAVLARVRNAQTLGDALAAVAEHDGLSPAAARLHARILDRADTVEARLAEQQREHEVALAAAEEAATTSERAAEQHRRALAAALARPAGTPFGDLTKYAAKTLTRSGERILDAEHRATRYRTAWLAARRDRKADRAAMAAELPLVQAGRQALTVAEAADYMRQWAAADVPAAQFVTTPEQPR
;
A
#
# COMPACT_ATOMS: atom_id res chain seq x y z
N MET A 1 -27.71 54.96 -84.53
CA MET A 1 -27.05 55.92 -85.43
C MET A 1 -27.94 56.10 -86.65
N SER A 2 -28.65 57.23 -86.78
CA SER A 2 -29.56 57.51 -87.89
C SER A 2 -28.88 58.43 -88.91
N SER A 3 -28.79 57.98 -90.15
CA SER A 3 -28.16 58.66 -91.28
C SER A 3 -29.00 59.87 -91.70
N ARG A 4 -28.52 61.09 -91.39
CA ARG A 4 -29.12 62.35 -91.87
C ARG A 4 -28.96 62.45 -93.39
N THR A 5 -30.04 62.26 -94.12
CA THR A 5 -30.18 62.66 -95.53
C THR A 5 -30.12 64.18 -95.65
N THR A 6 -28.98 64.72 -96.10
CA THR A 6 -28.86 66.12 -96.45
C THR A 6 -29.39 66.35 -97.87
N THR A 7 -30.61 66.89 -97.94
CA THR A 7 -31.23 67.31 -99.21
C THR A 7 -30.45 68.46 -99.81
N ARG A 8 -29.70 68.19 -100.88
CA ARG A 8 -28.89 69.20 -101.59
C ARG A 8 -29.81 70.21 -102.29
N ALA A 9 -29.57 71.50 -102.09
CA ALA A 9 -30.35 72.58 -102.69
C ALA A 9 -30.35 72.49 -104.24
N PRO A 10 -31.47 72.81 -104.91
CA PRO A 10 -31.62 72.67 -106.36
C PRO A 10 -30.69 73.63 -107.12
N LYS A 11 -29.79 73.06 -107.95
CA LYS A 11 -28.78 73.78 -108.77
C LYS A 11 -29.35 74.83 -109.75
N GLY A 12 -30.66 74.82 -110.03
CA GLY A 12 -31.29 75.70 -111.03
C GLY A 12 -31.35 77.19 -110.64
N ARG A 13 -31.36 77.54 -109.35
CA ARG A 13 -31.51 78.94 -108.91
C ARG A 13 -30.28 79.82 -109.17
N ASN A 14 -29.09 79.23 -109.28
CA ASN A 14 -27.86 80.00 -109.50
C ASN A 14 -27.71 80.45 -110.96
N LEU A 15 -28.14 79.63 -111.93
CA LEU A 15 -28.11 79.98 -113.35
C LEU A 15 -29.05 81.14 -113.64
N ASP A 16 -30.29 81.04 -113.17
CA ASP A 16 -31.30 82.09 -113.30
C ASP A 16 -30.85 83.43 -112.66
N ARG A 17 -30.12 83.38 -111.55
CA ARG A 17 -29.55 84.60 -110.93
C ARG A 17 -28.40 85.21 -111.74
N LEU A 18 -27.56 84.38 -112.37
CA LEU A 18 -26.48 84.85 -113.23
C LEU A 18 -27.03 85.51 -114.49
N ASP A 19 -28.04 84.91 -115.12
CA ASP A 19 -28.70 85.44 -116.31
C ASP A 19 -29.38 86.78 -116.02
N ARG A 20 -30.10 86.88 -114.89
CA ARG A 20 -30.72 88.15 -114.46
C ARG A 20 -29.68 89.24 -114.18
N ARG A 21 -28.53 88.91 -113.58
CA ARG A 21 -27.42 89.86 -113.36
C ARG A 21 -26.82 90.36 -114.68
N ALA A 22 -26.65 89.48 -115.66
CA ALA A 22 -26.15 89.86 -116.98
C ALA A 22 -27.09 90.83 -117.70
N ILE A 23 -28.41 90.56 -117.64
CA ILE A 23 -29.45 91.45 -118.20
C ILE A 23 -29.40 92.83 -117.52
N VAL A 24 -29.34 92.86 -116.18
CA VAL A 24 -29.30 94.12 -115.41
C VAL A 24 -28.03 94.92 -115.66
N ALA A 25 -26.87 94.26 -115.77
CA ALA A 25 -25.62 94.93 -116.12
C ALA A 25 -25.71 95.63 -117.48
N ASN A 26 -26.37 95.01 -118.47
CA ASN A 26 -26.62 95.62 -119.77
C ASN A 26 -27.56 96.84 -119.65
N LEU A 27 -28.65 96.72 -118.89
CA LEU A 27 -29.61 97.81 -118.65
C LEU A 27 -28.97 99.00 -117.91
N LEU A 28 -28.12 98.77 -116.92
CA LEU A 28 -27.38 99.82 -116.22
C LEU A 28 -26.37 100.53 -117.14
N ALA A 29 -25.67 99.78 -118.00
CA ALA A 29 -24.77 100.36 -118.99
C ALA A 29 -25.52 101.26 -120.00
N ARG A 30 -26.77 100.94 -120.34
CA ARG A 30 -27.63 101.77 -121.20
C ARG A 30 -28.22 102.98 -120.45
N ALA A 31 -28.54 102.84 -119.16
CA ALA A 31 -28.97 103.94 -118.30
C ALA A 31 -27.91 105.04 -118.22
N HIS A 32 -26.64 104.66 -118.05
CA HIS A 32 -25.50 105.60 -118.02
C HIS A 32 -25.32 106.39 -119.33
N ARG A 33 -25.83 105.88 -120.45
CA ARG A 33 -25.81 106.58 -121.76
C ARG A 33 -27.07 107.40 -122.02
N ALA A 34 -27.93 107.59 -121.01
CA ALA A 34 -29.20 108.32 -121.04
C ALA A 34 -30.22 107.81 -122.09
N ARG A 35 -30.19 106.51 -122.41
CA ARG A 35 -31.05 105.89 -123.44
C ARG A 35 -31.93 104.76 -122.89
N LEU A 36 -32.36 104.88 -121.64
CA LEU A 36 -33.26 103.88 -121.07
C LEU A 36 -34.69 104.16 -121.55
N THR A 37 -35.28 103.20 -122.22
CA THR A 37 -36.71 103.27 -122.55
C THR A 37 -37.55 103.06 -121.27
N PRO A 38 -38.80 103.56 -121.22
CA PRO A 38 -39.69 103.30 -120.07
C PRO A 38 -39.87 101.81 -119.77
N ALA A 39 -39.88 100.95 -120.79
CA ALA A 39 -39.97 99.50 -120.62
C ALA A 39 -38.71 98.91 -119.95
N GLU A 40 -37.52 99.38 -120.34
CA GLU A 40 -36.24 98.97 -119.72
C GLU A 40 -36.12 99.47 -118.28
N ALA A 41 -36.65 100.67 -117.98
CA ALA A 41 -36.75 101.19 -116.61
C ALA A 41 -37.66 100.33 -115.74
N ALA A 42 -38.80 99.89 -116.27
CA ALA A 42 -39.71 98.98 -115.58
C ALA A 42 -39.05 97.62 -115.28
N LEU A 43 -38.30 97.05 -116.24
CA LEU A 43 -37.55 95.80 -116.02
C LEU A 43 -36.48 95.93 -114.93
N LEU A 44 -35.79 97.07 -114.83
CA LEU A 44 -34.87 97.35 -113.71
C LEU A 44 -35.63 97.46 -112.38
N GLY A 45 -36.78 98.12 -112.37
CA GLY A 45 -37.67 98.21 -111.19
C GLY A 45 -38.11 96.83 -110.70
N ASP A 46 -38.57 95.97 -111.62
CA ASP A 46 -38.97 94.59 -111.34
C ASP A 46 -37.80 93.76 -110.79
N TYR A 47 -36.60 93.93 -111.35
CA TYR A 47 -35.40 93.24 -110.84
C TYR A 47 -35.06 93.67 -109.41
N VAL A 48 -35.04 94.97 -109.11
CA VAL A 48 -34.77 95.48 -107.75
C VAL A 48 -35.82 94.97 -106.77
N TYR A 49 -37.09 94.96 -107.17
CA TYR A 49 -38.17 94.38 -106.35
C TYR A 49 -37.93 92.89 -106.07
N GLN A 50 -37.55 92.11 -107.10
CA GLN A 50 -37.28 90.68 -106.94
C GLN A 50 -36.03 90.38 -106.09
N GLU A 51 -34.93 91.13 -106.22
CA GLU A 51 -33.77 90.96 -105.34
C GLU A 51 -34.07 91.39 -103.91
N ARG A 52 -34.86 92.45 -103.68
CA ARG A 52 -35.32 92.82 -102.34
C ARG A 52 -36.18 91.71 -101.73
N ARG A 53 -37.14 91.18 -102.51
CA ARG A 53 -37.96 90.05 -102.10
C ARG A 53 -37.11 88.81 -101.76
N LEU A 54 -36.15 88.44 -102.60
CA LEU A 54 -35.25 87.30 -102.35
C LEU A 54 -34.35 87.55 -101.13
N ALA A 55 -33.87 88.77 -100.92
CA ALA A 55 -33.10 89.14 -99.73
C ALA A 55 -33.96 89.03 -98.46
N ASP A 56 -35.21 89.48 -98.50
CA ASP A 56 -36.16 89.37 -97.40
C ASP A 56 -36.55 87.91 -97.13
N GLU A 57 -36.78 87.10 -98.17
CA GLU A 57 -37.00 85.66 -98.08
C GLU A 57 -35.79 84.95 -97.47
N ASN A 58 -34.56 85.31 -97.86
CA ASN A 58 -33.34 84.73 -97.29
C ASN A 58 -33.12 85.17 -95.84
N ARG A 59 -33.42 86.44 -95.48
CA ARG A 59 -33.39 86.89 -94.08
C ARG A 59 -34.40 86.13 -93.23
N ARG A 60 -35.63 85.91 -93.73
CA ARG A 60 -36.63 85.09 -93.03
C ARG A 60 -36.21 83.64 -92.88
N ALA A 61 -35.63 83.04 -93.93
CA ALA A 61 -35.11 81.67 -93.88
C ALA A 61 -33.96 81.55 -92.88
N MET A 62 -32.99 82.47 -92.92
CA MET A 62 -31.86 82.50 -91.97
C MET A 62 -32.33 82.74 -90.54
N ALA A 63 -33.27 83.67 -90.32
CA ALA A 63 -33.87 83.89 -89.00
C ALA A 63 -34.57 82.62 -88.48
N GLY A 64 -35.30 81.90 -89.34
CA GLY A 64 -35.90 80.61 -89.00
C GLY A 64 -34.87 79.54 -88.64
N THR A 65 -33.74 79.46 -89.36
CA THR A 65 -32.65 78.53 -89.02
C THR A 65 -31.93 78.91 -87.73
N THR A 66 -31.71 80.21 -87.47
CA THR A 66 -31.10 80.68 -86.23
C THR A 66 -32.00 80.38 -85.04
N GLN A 67 -33.30 80.66 -85.14
CA GLN A 67 -34.28 80.30 -84.10
C GLN A 67 -34.36 78.79 -83.87
N ALA A 68 -34.30 77.98 -84.93
CA ALA A 68 -34.28 76.53 -84.79
C ALA A 68 -33.00 76.05 -84.08
N LEU A 69 -31.84 76.61 -84.40
CA LEU A 69 -30.57 76.31 -83.73
C LEU A 69 -30.59 76.75 -82.26
N GLU A 70 -31.15 77.92 -81.95
CA GLU A 70 -31.33 78.41 -80.58
C GLU A 70 -32.21 77.46 -79.77
N ARG A 71 -33.37 77.04 -80.29
CA ARG A 71 -34.23 76.05 -79.62
C ARG A 71 -33.52 74.72 -79.40
N HIS A 72 -32.69 74.28 -80.35
CA HIS A 72 -31.89 73.06 -80.19
C HIS A 72 -30.79 73.21 -79.14
N ARG A 73 -30.16 74.39 -79.03
CA ARG A 73 -29.19 74.68 -77.98
C ARG A 73 -29.85 74.71 -76.61
N GLU A 74 -30.97 75.41 -76.47
CA GLU A 74 -31.75 75.45 -75.23
C GLU A 74 -32.22 74.06 -74.79
N ALA A 75 -32.69 73.23 -75.74
CA ALA A 75 -33.07 71.85 -75.47
C ALA A 75 -31.88 70.98 -75.05
N ALA A 76 -30.71 71.17 -75.67
CA ALA A 76 -29.49 70.48 -75.29
C ALA A 76 -29.01 70.90 -73.90
N ASP A 77 -29.00 72.20 -73.60
CA ASP A 77 -28.60 72.74 -72.30
C ASP A 77 -29.57 72.32 -71.19
N ALA A 78 -30.86 72.19 -71.49
CA ALA A 78 -31.85 71.63 -70.56
C ALA A 78 -31.58 70.14 -70.29
N ALA A 79 -31.30 69.35 -71.34
CA ALA A 79 -30.98 67.93 -71.20
C ALA A 79 -29.66 67.70 -70.44
N ILE A 80 -28.65 68.54 -70.66
CA ILE A 80 -27.38 68.50 -69.92
C ILE A 80 -27.64 68.77 -68.44
N ARG A 81 -28.37 69.85 -68.09
CA ARG A 81 -28.72 70.17 -66.70
C ARG A 81 -29.50 69.06 -66.02
N GLU A 82 -30.43 68.42 -66.72
CA GLU A 82 -31.19 67.30 -66.17
C GLU A 82 -30.29 66.07 -65.90
N LEU A 83 -29.33 65.79 -66.79
CA LEU A 83 -28.36 64.71 -66.61
C LEU A 83 -27.38 65.02 -65.46
N GLU A 84 -26.91 66.25 -65.34
CA GLU A 84 -26.06 66.72 -64.23
C GLU A 84 -26.80 66.58 -62.89
N GLN A 85 -28.06 67.02 -62.83
CA GLN A 85 -28.87 66.88 -61.61
C GLN A 85 -29.05 65.40 -61.24
N ARG A 86 -29.35 64.53 -62.23
CA ARG A 86 -29.46 63.09 -62.00
C ARG A 86 -28.14 62.47 -61.52
N ALA A 87 -26.99 62.95 -62.00
CA ALA A 87 -25.69 62.50 -61.54
C ALA A 87 -25.43 62.92 -60.09
N VAL A 88 -25.71 64.17 -59.74
CA VAL A 88 -25.58 64.68 -58.36
C VAL A 88 -26.50 63.92 -57.39
N ASP A 89 -27.75 63.66 -57.79
CA ASP A 89 -28.68 62.89 -56.97
C ASP A 89 -28.22 61.44 -56.78
N ALA A 90 -27.64 60.83 -57.83
CA ALA A 90 -27.07 59.48 -57.75
C ALA A 90 -25.83 59.43 -56.85
N GLU A 91 -24.94 60.42 -56.93
CA GLU A 91 -23.79 60.56 -56.04
C GLU A 91 -24.22 60.74 -54.59
N ARG A 92 -25.22 61.58 -54.32
CA ARG A 92 -25.76 61.76 -52.97
C ARG A 92 -26.29 60.46 -52.40
N ARG A 93 -27.10 59.71 -53.16
CA ARG A 93 -27.62 58.40 -52.73
C ARG A 93 -26.49 57.39 -52.50
N HIS A 94 -25.44 57.42 -53.32
CA HIS A 94 -24.31 56.53 -53.12
C HIS A 94 -23.56 56.85 -51.82
N VAL A 95 -23.32 58.14 -51.53
CA VAL A 95 -22.69 58.57 -50.28
C VAL A 95 -23.54 58.22 -49.06
N GLU A 96 -24.86 58.43 -49.12
CA GLU A 96 -25.80 58.04 -48.06
C GLU A 96 -25.78 56.53 -47.82
N ALA A 97 -25.83 55.72 -48.90
CA ALA A 97 -25.76 54.26 -48.79
C ALA A 97 -24.42 53.77 -48.22
N VAL A 98 -23.30 54.39 -48.61
CA VAL A 98 -21.97 54.07 -48.05
C VAL A 98 -21.89 54.46 -46.58
N ALA A 99 -22.47 55.59 -46.17
CA ALA A 99 -22.51 56.00 -44.77
C ALA A 99 -23.35 55.05 -43.91
N GLU A 100 -24.52 54.63 -44.41
CA GLU A 100 -25.35 53.61 -43.75
C GLU A 100 -24.59 52.29 -43.61
N GLN A 101 -23.90 51.84 -44.68
CA GLN A 101 -23.09 50.63 -44.64
C GLN A 101 -21.97 50.74 -43.59
N GLN A 102 -21.23 51.86 -43.55
CA GLN A 102 -20.18 52.08 -42.55
C GLN A 102 -20.72 52.07 -41.12
N HIS A 103 -21.91 52.65 -40.89
CA HIS A 103 -22.55 52.59 -39.56
C HIS A 103 -22.93 51.15 -39.17
N THR A 104 -23.42 50.34 -40.11
CA THR A 104 -23.70 48.92 -39.84
C THR A 104 -22.42 48.12 -39.58
N GLU A 105 -21.36 48.32 -40.37
CA GLU A 105 -20.08 47.64 -40.18
C GLU A 105 -19.41 48.02 -38.85
N GLN A 106 -19.50 49.28 -38.43
CA GLN A 106 -19.03 49.72 -37.12
C GLN A 106 -19.85 49.09 -35.98
N GLY A 107 -21.16 48.99 -36.14
CA GLY A 107 -22.04 48.31 -35.20
C GLY A 107 -21.70 46.82 -35.07
N ASP A 108 -21.50 46.13 -36.19
CA ASP A 108 -21.12 44.73 -36.24
C ASP A 108 -19.74 44.49 -35.64
N ALA A 109 -18.76 45.36 -35.94
CA ALA A 109 -17.44 45.30 -35.33
C ALA A 109 -17.50 45.46 -33.80
N ALA A 110 -18.29 46.42 -33.30
CA ALA A 110 -18.49 46.61 -31.87
C ALA A 110 -19.19 45.39 -31.22
N ALA A 111 -20.19 44.81 -31.89
CA ALA A 111 -20.87 43.61 -31.43
C ALA A 111 -19.93 42.39 -31.38
N ILE A 112 -19.09 42.21 -32.39
CA ILE A 112 -18.06 41.16 -32.44
C ILE A 112 -17.03 41.36 -31.31
N HIS A 113 -16.57 42.59 -31.09
CA HIS A 113 -15.64 42.89 -29.99
C HIS A 113 -16.27 42.62 -28.62
N LEU A 114 -17.55 42.95 -28.43
CA LEU A 114 -18.29 42.65 -27.20
C LEU A 114 -18.48 41.14 -27.01
N ALA A 115 -18.83 40.42 -28.08
CA ALA A 115 -18.97 38.96 -28.03
C ALA A 115 -17.64 38.27 -27.71
N ASN A 116 -16.54 38.72 -28.31
CA ASN A 116 -15.21 38.20 -28.05
C ASN A 116 -14.74 38.53 -26.62
N SER A 117 -15.00 39.73 -26.11
CA SER A 117 -14.65 40.10 -24.72
C SER A 117 -15.50 39.35 -23.69
N ALA A 118 -16.78 39.11 -24.00
CA ALA A 118 -17.62 38.24 -23.18
C ALA A 118 -17.07 36.81 -23.19
N ALA A 119 -16.77 36.25 -24.37
CA ALA A 119 -16.24 34.89 -24.49
C ALA A 119 -14.92 34.69 -23.73
N THR A 120 -14.00 35.67 -23.77
CA THR A 120 -12.76 35.61 -22.97
C THR A 120 -13.04 35.70 -21.47
N ALA A 121 -13.98 36.54 -21.04
CA ALA A 121 -14.39 36.62 -19.63
C ALA A 121 -15.03 35.31 -19.13
N TRP A 122 -15.88 34.67 -19.95
CA TRP A 122 -16.45 33.35 -19.62
C TRP A 122 -15.38 32.27 -19.54
N LYS A 123 -14.42 32.26 -20.47
CA LYS A 123 -13.28 31.34 -20.43
C LYS A 123 -12.46 31.51 -19.16
N GLN A 124 -12.13 32.74 -18.78
CA GLN A 124 -11.39 33.02 -17.53
C GLN A 124 -12.17 32.57 -16.29
N ARG A 125 -13.48 32.78 -16.24
CA ARG A 125 -14.32 32.29 -15.12
C ARG A 125 -14.37 30.78 -15.06
N ALA A 126 -14.41 30.09 -16.21
CA ALA A 126 -14.36 28.63 -16.26
C ALA A 126 -13.01 28.10 -15.76
N GLU A 127 -11.89 28.68 -16.21
CA GLU A 127 -10.54 28.32 -15.76
C GLU A 127 -10.38 28.53 -14.24
N GLN A 128 -10.88 29.66 -13.71
CA GLN A 128 -10.89 29.93 -12.27
C GLN A 128 -11.75 28.93 -11.49
N ALA A 129 -12.93 28.57 -12.01
CA ALA A 129 -13.79 27.57 -11.37
C ALA A 129 -13.13 26.19 -11.34
N GLU A 130 -12.43 25.79 -12.41
CA GLU A 130 -11.66 24.54 -12.45
C GLU A 130 -10.47 24.55 -11.49
N GLU A 131 -9.80 25.69 -11.32
CA GLU A 131 -8.72 25.84 -10.32
C GLU A 131 -9.26 25.75 -8.88
N ILE A 132 -10.38 26.40 -8.59
CA ILE A 132 -11.07 26.29 -7.30
C ILE A 132 -11.48 24.83 -7.04
N ALA A 133 -12.03 24.13 -8.04
CA ALA A 133 -12.39 22.73 -7.90
C ALA A 133 -11.17 21.83 -7.66
N ARG A 134 -10.05 22.07 -8.34
CA ARG A 134 -8.79 21.32 -8.14
C ARG A 134 -8.23 21.53 -6.74
N THR A 135 -8.19 22.77 -6.26
CA THR A 135 -7.70 23.09 -4.91
C THR A 135 -8.62 22.51 -3.83
N ALA A 136 -9.95 22.59 -4.00
CA ALA A 136 -10.91 21.95 -3.10
C ALA A 136 -10.71 20.42 -3.05
N HIS A 137 -10.51 19.78 -4.21
CA HIS A 137 -10.23 18.34 -4.27
C HIS A 137 -8.91 17.97 -3.58
N GLN A 138 -7.85 18.75 -3.76
CA GLN A 138 -6.58 18.56 -3.05
C GLN A 138 -6.74 18.70 -1.54
N CYS A 139 -7.46 19.72 -1.06
CA CYS A 139 -7.77 19.89 0.36
C CYS A 139 -8.58 18.71 0.91
N SER A 140 -9.54 18.19 0.15
CA SER A 140 -10.32 17.00 0.53
C SER A 140 -9.43 15.77 0.68
N ASN A 141 -8.55 15.51 -0.30
CA ASN A 141 -7.63 14.37 -0.26
C ASN A 141 -6.65 14.48 0.91
N GLU A 142 -6.17 15.68 1.21
CA GLU A 142 -5.28 15.91 2.35
C GLU A 142 -6.01 15.72 3.68
N ALA A 143 -7.27 16.17 3.78
CA ALA A 143 -8.11 15.92 4.95
C ALA A 143 -8.37 14.41 5.16
N GLU A 144 -8.60 13.65 4.08
CA GLU A 144 -8.73 12.19 4.16
C GLU A 144 -7.43 11.51 4.62
N ARG A 145 -6.27 11.95 4.11
CA ARG A 145 -4.97 11.45 4.57
C ARG A 145 -4.74 11.75 6.05
N GLN A 146 -5.09 12.95 6.51
CA GLN A 146 -4.98 13.33 7.92
C GLN A 146 -5.92 12.50 8.79
N ARG A 147 -7.14 12.24 8.34
CA ARG A 147 -8.08 11.33 9.02
C ARG A 147 -7.53 9.91 9.12
N ALA A 148 -7.04 9.35 8.02
CA ALA A 148 -6.44 8.02 8.00
C ALA A 148 -5.22 7.92 8.93
N ALA A 149 -4.36 8.94 8.95
CA ALA A 149 -3.22 9.01 9.86
C ALA A 149 -3.68 9.07 11.34
N ALA A 150 -4.69 9.88 11.65
CA ALA A 150 -5.26 9.95 13.00
C ALA A 150 -5.90 8.62 13.44
N GLU A 151 -6.61 7.94 12.54
CA GLU A 151 -7.18 6.61 12.80
C GLU A 151 -6.09 5.58 13.07
N GLN A 152 -4.99 5.60 12.31
CA GLN A 152 -3.82 4.73 12.56
C GLN A 152 -3.17 5.02 13.91
N GLN A 153 -3.06 6.30 14.30
CA GLN A 153 -2.53 6.68 15.62
C GLN A 153 -3.45 6.21 16.76
N LEU A 154 -4.76 6.32 16.59
CA LEU A 154 -5.74 5.82 17.57
C LEU A 154 -5.72 4.30 17.67
N ALA A 155 -5.58 3.59 16.55
CA ALA A 155 -5.42 2.13 16.54
C ALA A 155 -4.15 1.72 17.28
N ALA A 156 -3.01 2.36 16.98
CA ALA A 156 -1.76 2.09 17.69
C ALA A 156 -1.84 2.42 19.19
N ALA A 157 -2.58 3.46 19.58
CA ALA A 157 -2.82 3.78 20.99
C ALA A 157 -3.68 2.72 21.68
N ARG A 158 -4.73 2.22 21.02
CA ARG A 158 -5.56 1.11 21.52
C ARG A 158 -4.73 -0.16 21.72
N ASP A 159 -3.91 -0.53 20.75
CA ASP A 159 -3.04 -1.71 20.85
C ASP A 159 -2.05 -1.59 22.02
N ARG A 160 -1.52 -0.37 22.28
CA ARG A 160 -0.67 -0.12 23.45
C ARG A 160 -1.43 -0.31 24.76
N ILE A 161 -2.63 0.26 24.88
CA ILE A 161 -3.47 0.14 26.07
C ILE A 161 -3.84 -1.33 26.31
N GLU A 162 -4.24 -2.06 25.27
CA GLU A 162 -4.52 -3.50 25.37
C GLU A 162 -3.26 -4.28 25.78
N GLY A 163 -2.10 -3.93 25.23
CA GLY A 163 -0.82 -4.54 25.61
C GLY A 163 -0.46 -4.29 27.07
N GLU A 164 -0.71 -3.08 27.58
CA GLU A 164 -0.52 -2.71 28.99
C GLU A 164 -1.51 -3.42 29.92
N GLN A 165 -2.78 -3.52 29.52
CA GLN A 165 -3.80 -4.28 30.25
C GLN A 165 -3.42 -5.76 30.37
N ARG A 166 -3.03 -6.39 29.26
CA ARG A 166 -2.57 -7.79 29.26
C ARG A 166 -1.34 -7.98 30.15
N ARG A 167 -0.41 -7.02 30.18
CA ARG A 167 0.73 -7.05 31.12
C ARG A 167 0.27 -6.93 32.58
N GLY A 168 -0.68 -6.03 32.85
CA GLY A 168 -1.33 -5.90 34.16
C GLY A 168 -1.96 -7.22 34.62
N ASP A 169 -2.75 -7.86 33.75
CA ASP A 169 -3.40 -9.15 34.04
C ASP A 169 -2.37 -10.26 34.36
N VAL A 170 -1.26 -10.31 33.61
CA VAL A 170 -0.17 -11.26 33.86
C VAL A 170 0.53 -10.97 35.20
N LEU A 171 0.76 -9.69 35.52
CA LEU A 171 1.32 -9.30 36.82
C LEU A 171 0.37 -9.67 37.98
N ASP A 172 -0.94 -9.48 37.81
CA ASP A 172 -1.93 -9.85 38.81
C ASP A 172 -2.03 -11.37 38.98
N GLN A 173 -1.98 -12.13 37.88
CA GLN A 173 -1.92 -13.60 37.93
C GLN A 173 -0.67 -14.11 38.64
N THR A 174 0.50 -13.55 38.32
CA THR A 174 1.77 -13.93 38.96
C THR A 174 1.77 -13.56 40.45
N LEU A 175 1.26 -12.38 40.82
CA LEU A 175 1.08 -12.00 42.23
C LEU A 175 0.10 -12.92 42.96
N ALA A 176 -1.01 -13.30 42.32
CA ALA A 176 -1.97 -14.25 42.89
C ALA A 176 -1.36 -15.64 43.07
N GLU A 177 -0.50 -16.08 42.14
CA GLU A 177 0.25 -17.33 42.26
C GLU A 177 1.29 -17.27 43.40
N VAL A 178 2.06 -16.18 43.48
CA VAL A 178 3.02 -15.96 44.58
C VAL A 178 2.30 -15.96 45.93
N ARG A 179 1.15 -15.29 46.05
CA ARG A 179 0.33 -15.30 47.27
C ARG A 179 -0.20 -16.70 47.61
N ARG A 180 -0.55 -17.52 46.60
CA ARG A 180 -0.97 -18.92 46.80
C ARG A 180 0.20 -19.78 47.29
N ARG A 181 1.36 -19.66 46.65
CA ARG A 181 2.59 -20.39 47.04
C ARG A 181 3.05 -19.99 48.44
N HIS A 182 2.98 -18.72 48.78
CA HIS A 182 3.34 -18.22 50.12
C HIS A 182 2.40 -18.77 51.19
N ARG A 183 1.06 -18.71 50.98
CA ARG A 183 0.09 -19.33 51.88
C ARG A 183 0.36 -20.82 52.07
N GLY A 184 0.51 -21.58 50.97
CA GLY A 184 0.84 -22.99 51.06
C GLY A 184 2.20 -23.29 51.72
N ALA A 185 3.15 -22.35 51.69
CA ALA A 185 4.40 -22.49 52.43
C ALA A 185 4.20 -22.24 53.94
N CYS A 186 3.43 -21.22 54.32
CA CYS A 186 3.05 -20.97 55.71
C CYS A 186 2.28 -22.15 56.30
N ASP A 187 1.27 -22.68 55.58
CA ASP A 187 0.49 -23.84 56.01
C ASP A 187 1.38 -25.07 56.27
N ARG A 188 2.40 -25.29 55.40
CA ARG A 188 3.39 -26.36 55.60
C ARG A 188 4.26 -26.12 56.83
N VAL A 189 4.70 -24.88 57.08
CA VAL A 189 5.48 -24.54 58.28
C VAL A 189 4.65 -24.80 59.54
N ASP A 190 3.38 -24.37 59.56
CA ASP A 190 2.48 -24.63 60.69
C ASP A 190 2.25 -26.13 60.90
N GLN A 191 2.11 -26.90 59.82
CA GLN A 191 1.97 -28.35 59.88
C GLN A 191 3.23 -29.03 60.45
N VAL A 192 4.43 -28.59 60.04
CA VAL A 192 5.70 -29.07 60.58
C VAL A 192 5.85 -28.68 62.06
N LEU A 193 5.52 -27.44 62.43
CA LEU A 193 5.57 -27.00 63.83
C LEU A 193 4.61 -27.81 64.72
N ALA A 194 3.42 -28.13 64.22
CA ALA A 194 2.45 -28.98 64.93
C ALA A 194 2.97 -30.42 65.10
N VAL A 195 3.70 -30.94 64.11
CA VAL A 195 4.33 -32.28 64.20
C VAL A 195 5.50 -32.25 65.17
N LEU A 196 6.37 -31.25 65.11
CA LEU A 196 7.48 -31.09 66.06
C LEU A 196 6.98 -30.95 67.50
N ALA A 197 5.89 -30.22 67.73
CA ALA A 197 5.25 -30.15 69.04
C ALA A 197 4.74 -31.53 69.51
N ARG A 198 4.15 -32.32 68.62
CA ARG A 198 3.73 -33.70 68.92
C ARG A 198 4.90 -34.63 69.20
N VAL A 199 5.97 -34.57 68.41
CA VAL A 199 7.21 -35.33 68.61
C VAL A 199 7.86 -34.97 69.94
N ARG A 200 7.92 -33.68 70.29
CA ARG A 200 8.48 -33.20 71.57
C ARG A 200 7.69 -33.69 72.78
N ASN A 201 6.37 -33.82 72.65
CA ASN A 201 5.48 -34.27 73.71
C ASN A 201 5.27 -35.79 73.71
N ALA A 202 5.94 -36.53 72.81
CA ALA A 202 5.85 -37.98 72.73
C ALA A 202 6.50 -38.61 73.97
N GLN A 203 5.78 -39.53 74.63
CA GLN A 203 6.28 -40.24 75.81
C GLN A 203 7.14 -41.46 75.44
N THR A 204 7.09 -41.88 74.17
CA THR A 204 7.87 -43.01 73.66
C THR A 204 8.44 -42.68 72.28
N LEU A 205 9.56 -43.34 71.93
CA LEU A 205 10.15 -43.24 70.59
C LEU A 205 9.16 -43.67 69.49
N GLY A 206 8.30 -44.65 69.78
CA GLY A 206 7.24 -45.09 68.87
C GLY A 206 6.20 -44.01 68.58
N ASP A 207 5.83 -43.20 69.58
CA ASP A 207 4.89 -42.09 69.39
C ASP A 207 5.51 -40.94 68.62
N ALA A 208 6.81 -40.68 68.83
CA ALA A 208 7.58 -39.71 68.04
C ALA A 208 7.66 -40.13 66.56
N LEU A 209 7.99 -41.39 66.28
CA LEU A 209 8.05 -41.93 64.92
C LEU A 209 6.67 -41.98 64.26
N ALA A 210 5.61 -42.27 65.02
CA ALA A 210 4.24 -42.23 64.50
C ALA A 210 3.83 -40.81 64.10
N ALA A 211 4.17 -39.78 64.88
CA ALA A 211 3.88 -38.38 64.54
C ALA A 211 4.61 -37.92 63.27
N VAL A 212 5.84 -38.40 63.03
CA VAL A 212 6.59 -38.13 61.78
C VAL A 212 5.98 -38.89 60.59
N ALA A 213 5.66 -40.17 60.76
CA ALA A 213 5.05 -40.96 59.70
C ALA A 213 3.64 -40.45 59.31
N GLU A 214 2.86 -39.91 60.27
CA GLU A 214 1.59 -39.24 59.99
C GLU A 214 1.75 -37.95 59.17
N HIS A 215 2.83 -37.20 59.39
CA HIS A 215 3.16 -36.02 58.57
C HIS A 215 3.43 -36.42 57.11
N ASP A 216 4.07 -37.58 56.91
CA ASP A 216 4.38 -38.11 55.58
C ASP A 216 3.18 -38.79 54.91
N GLY A 217 1.98 -38.66 55.48
CA GLY A 217 0.72 -39.10 54.89
C GLY A 217 0.34 -40.54 55.23
N LEU A 218 1.07 -41.23 56.11
CA LEU A 218 0.65 -42.53 56.60
C LEU A 218 -0.48 -42.38 57.61
N SER A 219 -1.53 -43.19 57.49
CA SER A 219 -2.54 -43.24 58.55
C SER A 219 -1.87 -43.64 59.88
N PRO A 220 -2.38 -43.21 61.03
CA PRO A 220 -1.80 -43.56 62.34
C PRO A 220 -1.60 -45.07 62.54
N ALA A 221 -2.47 -45.89 61.93
CA ALA A 221 -2.35 -47.35 61.94
C ALA A 221 -1.24 -47.85 61.01
N ALA A 222 -1.13 -47.27 59.81
CA ALA A 222 -0.08 -47.60 58.84
C ALA A 222 1.30 -47.14 59.32
N ALA A 223 1.42 -46.00 59.99
CA ALA A 223 2.65 -45.50 60.60
C ALA A 223 3.24 -46.49 61.63
N ARG A 224 2.38 -46.98 62.53
CA ARG A 224 2.76 -47.99 63.53
C ARG A 224 3.10 -49.35 62.89
N LEU A 225 2.41 -49.71 61.82
CA LEU A 225 2.71 -50.93 61.06
C LEU A 225 4.05 -50.78 60.31
N HIS A 226 4.30 -49.63 59.69
CA HIS A 226 5.51 -49.32 58.93
C HIS A 226 6.75 -49.32 59.83
N ALA A 227 6.67 -48.75 61.03
CA ALA A 227 7.76 -48.84 62.02
C ALA A 227 8.11 -50.30 62.35
N ARG A 228 7.09 -51.16 62.59
CA ARG A 228 7.30 -52.59 62.84
C ARG A 228 7.82 -53.35 61.62
N ILE A 229 7.45 -52.93 60.41
CA ILE A 229 7.94 -53.52 59.16
C ILE A 229 9.39 -53.11 58.91
N LEU A 230 9.79 -51.85 59.17
CA LEU A 230 11.18 -51.42 59.07
C LEU A 230 12.09 -52.15 60.06
N ASP A 231 11.65 -52.33 61.31
CA ASP A 231 12.36 -53.15 62.30
C ASP A 231 12.55 -54.61 61.83
N ARG A 232 11.60 -55.13 61.03
CA ARG A 232 11.68 -56.48 60.45
C ARG A 232 12.50 -56.50 59.15
N ALA A 233 12.48 -55.42 58.36
CA ALA A 233 13.20 -55.27 57.09
C ALA A 233 14.71 -55.10 57.30
N ASP A 234 15.14 -54.56 58.45
CA ASP A 234 16.55 -54.46 58.81
C ASP A 234 17.16 -55.77 59.32
N THR A 235 16.38 -56.84 59.40
CA THR A 235 16.91 -58.17 59.70
C THR A 235 17.77 -58.69 58.54
N VAL A 236 18.85 -59.40 58.89
CA VAL A 236 19.79 -59.98 57.91
C VAL A 236 19.07 -60.91 56.91
N GLU A 237 18.04 -61.61 57.38
CA GLU A 237 17.21 -62.50 56.56
C GLU A 237 16.38 -61.72 55.53
N ALA A 238 15.77 -60.59 55.91
CA ALA A 238 15.00 -59.76 54.99
C ALA A 238 15.91 -59.13 53.93
N ARG A 239 17.11 -58.66 54.31
CA ARG A 239 18.11 -58.14 53.36
C ARG A 239 18.61 -59.20 52.38
N LEU A 240 18.81 -60.44 52.83
CA LEU A 240 19.20 -61.55 51.96
C LEU A 240 18.07 -61.95 50.99
N ALA A 241 16.83 -61.99 51.48
CA ALA A 241 15.66 -62.28 50.64
C ALA A 241 15.43 -61.19 49.58
N GLU A 242 15.67 -59.92 49.93
CA GLU A 242 15.55 -58.81 48.99
C GLU A 242 16.68 -58.82 47.95
N GLN A 243 17.93 -59.11 48.36
CA GLN A 243 19.03 -59.34 47.41
C GLN A 243 18.78 -60.53 46.48
N GLN A 244 18.19 -61.62 46.99
CA GLN A 244 17.81 -62.78 46.19
C GLN A 244 16.73 -62.40 45.16
N ARG A 245 15.71 -61.64 45.58
CA ARG A 245 14.65 -61.15 44.70
C ARG A 245 15.17 -60.18 43.64
N GLU A 246 16.06 -59.26 44.00
CA GLU A 246 16.73 -58.37 43.04
C GLU A 246 17.56 -59.16 42.04
N HIS A 247 18.24 -60.23 42.48
CA HIS A 247 18.99 -61.13 41.60
C HIS A 247 18.06 -61.89 40.63
N GLU A 248 16.92 -62.39 41.11
CA GLU A 248 15.91 -63.06 40.30
C GLU A 248 15.25 -62.11 39.29
N VAL A 249 14.92 -60.87 39.70
CA VAL A 249 14.39 -59.84 38.80
C VAL A 249 15.42 -59.45 37.74
N ALA A 250 16.70 -59.33 38.13
CA ALA A 250 17.79 -59.05 37.18
C ALA A 250 17.99 -60.21 36.18
N LEU A 251 17.88 -61.47 36.64
CA LEU A 251 17.90 -62.66 35.79
C LEU A 251 16.72 -62.67 34.81
N ALA A 252 15.50 -62.46 35.30
CA ALA A 252 14.30 -62.41 34.47
C ALA A 252 14.37 -61.28 33.43
N ALA A 253 14.84 -60.09 33.82
CA ALA A 253 15.04 -58.97 32.89
C ALA A 253 16.12 -59.26 31.85
N ALA A 254 17.19 -59.99 32.21
CA ALA A 254 18.21 -60.42 31.27
C ALA A 254 17.71 -61.48 30.28
N GLU A 255 16.87 -62.42 30.74
CA GLU A 255 16.21 -63.41 29.90
C GLU A 255 15.20 -62.77 28.94
N GLU A 256 14.42 -61.80 29.40
CA GLU A 256 13.50 -61.04 28.55
C GLU A 256 14.26 -60.21 27.49
N ALA A 257 15.39 -59.61 27.86
CA ALA A 257 16.28 -58.93 26.90
C ALA A 257 16.87 -59.88 25.86
N ALA A 258 17.24 -61.12 26.25
CA ALA A 258 17.74 -62.13 25.32
C ALA A 258 16.65 -62.59 24.33
N THR A 259 15.44 -62.88 24.82
CA THR A 259 14.32 -63.32 23.97
C THR A 259 13.82 -62.22 23.04
N THR A 260 13.82 -60.95 23.46
CA THR A 260 13.48 -59.82 22.59
C THR A 260 14.52 -59.60 21.50
N SER A 261 15.81 -59.75 21.82
CA SER A 261 16.89 -59.73 20.82
C SER A 261 16.74 -60.87 19.79
N GLU A 262 16.44 -62.09 20.24
CA GLU A 262 16.25 -63.25 19.37
C GLU A 262 15.04 -63.09 18.43
N ARG A 263 13.91 -62.58 18.95
CA ARG A 263 12.73 -62.24 18.13
C ARG A 263 13.04 -61.18 17.08
N ALA A 264 13.82 -60.17 17.42
CA ALA A 264 14.24 -59.13 16.47
C ALA A 264 15.14 -59.70 15.35
N ALA A 265 16.08 -60.60 15.70
CA ALA A 265 16.94 -61.27 14.73
C ALA A 265 16.15 -62.21 13.78
N GLU A 266 15.16 -62.93 14.31
CA GLU A 266 14.27 -63.78 13.52
C GLU A 266 13.37 -62.96 12.57
N GLN A 267 12.80 -61.86 13.04
CA GLN A 267 12.06 -60.92 12.19
C GLN A 267 12.93 -60.37 11.05
N HIS A 268 14.20 -60.06 11.33
CA HIS A 268 15.14 -59.62 10.30
C HIS A 268 15.41 -60.71 9.26
N ARG A 269 15.64 -61.96 9.68
CA ARG A 269 15.81 -63.11 8.76
C ARG A 269 14.59 -63.32 7.86
N ARG A 270 13.37 -63.24 8.42
CA ARG A 270 12.12 -63.36 7.65
C ARG A 270 11.92 -62.23 6.65
N ALA A 271 12.21 -60.99 7.05
CA ALA A 271 12.13 -59.84 6.15
C ALA A 271 13.12 -59.96 4.98
N LEU A 272 14.32 -60.48 5.25
CA LEU A 272 15.35 -60.70 4.24
C LEU A 272 14.97 -61.84 3.28
N ALA A 273 14.43 -62.95 3.80
CA ALA A 273 13.90 -64.04 2.97
C ALA A 273 12.71 -63.59 2.09
N ALA A 274 11.80 -62.78 2.63
CA ALA A 274 10.67 -62.24 1.87
C ALA A 274 11.11 -61.25 0.77
N ALA A 275 12.18 -60.49 1.00
CA ALA A 275 12.77 -59.62 -0.02
C ALA A 275 13.43 -60.43 -1.16
N LEU A 276 14.05 -61.56 -0.84
CA LEU A 276 14.69 -62.45 -1.81
C LEU A 276 13.70 -63.32 -2.61
N ALA A 277 12.50 -63.59 -2.08
CA ALA A 277 11.48 -64.42 -2.73
C ALA A 277 10.60 -63.69 -3.75
N ARG A 278 10.81 -62.39 -4.01
CA ARG A 278 9.99 -61.64 -4.98
C ARG A 278 10.32 -62.06 -6.42
N PRO A 279 9.31 -62.29 -7.29
CA PRO A 279 9.51 -62.74 -8.67
C PRO A 279 10.20 -61.67 -9.53
N ALA A 280 10.95 -62.14 -10.54
CA ALA A 280 11.92 -61.41 -11.38
C ALA A 280 11.39 -60.20 -12.20
N GLY A 281 10.16 -59.75 -11.98
CA GLY A 281 9.57 -58.58 -12.64
C GLY A 281 9.80 -57.24 -11.92
N THR A 282 10.35 -57.24 -10.70
CA THR A 282 10.73 -55.99 -10.03
C THR A 282 12.04 -55.44 -10.61
N PRO A 283 12.06 -54.19 -11.11
CA PRO A 283 13.27 -53.61 -11.69
C PRO A 283 14.41 -53.59 -10.66
N PHE A 284 15.58 -54.08 -11.09
CA PHE A 284 16.76 -54.33 -10.25
C PHE A 284 17.20 -53.11 -9.42
N GLY A 285 16.88 -51.89 -9.88
CA GLY A 285 17.15 -50.62 -9.18
C GLY A 285 16.33 -50.40 -7.90
N ASP A 286 15.09 -50.89 -7.85
CA ASP A 286 14.24 -50.77 -6.66
C ASP A 286 14.58 -51.85 -5.62
N LEU A 287 14.99 -53.03 -6.09
CA LEU A 287 15.53 -54.10 -5.24
C LEU A 287 16.85 -53.68 -4.60
N THR A 288 17.76 -53.04 -5.34
CA THR A 288 19.04 -52.55 -4.79
C THR A 288 18.85 -51.36 -3.85
N LYS A 289 17.94 -50.42 -4.14
CA LYS A 289 17.59 -49.33 -3.20
C LYS A 289 16.91 -49.84 -1.93
N TYR A 290 15.99 -50.80 -2.06
CA TYR A 290 15.32 -51.39 -0.91
C TYR A 290 16.31 -52.22 -0.08
N ALA A 291 17.09 -53.11 -0.71
CA ALA A 291 18.12 -53.92 -0.06
C ALA A 291 19.18 -53.06 0.62
N ALA A 292 19.71 -52.03 -0.05
CA ALA A 292 20.60 -51.06 0.55
C ALA A 292 19.93 -50.38 1.75
N LYS A 293 18.72 -49.82 1.61
CA LYS A 293 18.04 -49.15 2.72
C LYS A 293 17.70 -50.08 3.89
N THR A 294 17.35 -51.34 3.65
CA THR A 294 17.11 -52.33 4.72
C THR A 294 18.39 -52.84 5.36
N LEU A 295 19.47 -53.04 4.59
CA LEU A 295 20.77 -53.50 5.10
C LEU A 295 21.52 -52.39 5.85
N THR A 296 21.47 -51.14 5.37
CA THR A 296 22.06 -50.02 6.10
C THR A 296 21.29 -49.74 7.38
N ARG A 297 19.95 -49.78 7.34
CA ARG A 297 19.13 -49.49 8.53
C ARG A 297 19.08 -50.64 9.54
N SER A 298 19.23 -51.90 9.11
CA SER A 298 19.42 -53.02 10.02
C SER A 298 20.85 -53.07 10.56
N GLY A 299 21.85 -52.80 9.71
CA GLY A 299 23.25 -52.67 10.11
C GLY A 299 23.47 -51.56 11.14
N GLU A 300 22.89 -50.38 10.94
CA GLU A 300 22.88 -49.27 11.91
C GLU A 300 22.23 -49.69 13.23
N ARG A 301 21.11 -50.43 13.19
CA ARG A 301 20.45 -50.91 14.42
C ARG A 301 21.27 -51.95 15.17
N ILE A 302 21.96 -52.83 14.46
CA ILE A 302 22.85 -53.84 15.04
C ILE A 302 24.08 -53.15 15.65
N LEU A 303 24.71 -52.23 14.92
CA LEU A 303 25.84 -51.43 15.42
C LEU A 303 25.43 -50.55 16.62
N ASP A 304 24.23 -49.96 16.61
CA ASP A 304 23.71 -49.21 17.76
C ASP A 304 23.41 -50.11 18.96
N ALA A 305 22.95 -51.34 18.74
CA ALA A 305 22.75 -52.32 19.80
C ALA A 305 24.10 -52.77 20.38
N GLU A 306 25.09 -53.04 19.55
CA GLU A 306 26.46 -53.36 19.97
C GLU A 306 27.14 -52.19 20.69
N HIS A 307 26.94 -50.97 20.20
CA HIS A 307 27.48 -49.77 20.81
C HIS A 307 26.82 -49.47 22.16
N ARG A 308 25.50 -49.73 22.30
CA ARG A 308 24.81 -49.69 23.58
C ARG A 308 25.30 -50.79 24.53
N ALA A 309 25.41 -52.04 24.06
CA ALA A 309 25.91 -53.15 24.86
C ALA A 309 27.35 -52.90 25.34
N THR A 310 28.20 -52.32 24.48
CA THR A 310 29.55 -51.90 24.82
C THR A 310 29.51 -50.80 25.88
N ARG A 311 28.71 -49.73 25.69
CA ARG A 311 28.55 -48.67 26.70
C ARG A 311 28.08 -49.19 28.05
N TYR A 312 27.10 -50.10 28.06
CA TYR A 312 26.65 -50.75 29.29
C TYR A 312 27.75 -51.60 29.94
N ARG A 313 28.52 -52.36 29.15
CA ARG A 313 29.66 -53.15 29.66
C ARG A 313 30.74 -52.24 30.25
N THR A 314 31.07 -51.12 29.60
CA THR A 314 32.06 -50.16 30.09
C THR A 314 31.58 -49.46 31.36
N ALA A 315 30.31 -49.02 31.39
CA ALA A 315 29.71 -48.39 32.57
C ALA A 315 29.64 -49.37 33.75
N TRP A 316 29.29 -50.63 33.49
CA TRP A 316 29.25 -51.66 34.52
C TRP A 316 30.64 -51.98 35.07
N LEU A 317 31.66 -52.08 34.21
CA LEU A 317 33.05 -52.27 34.65
C LEU A 317 33.58 -51.06 35.44
N ALA A 318 33.21 -49.83 35.05
CA ALA A 318 33.54 -48.62 35.79
C ALA A 318 32.90 -48.63 37.18
N ALA A 319 31.57 -48.83 37.26
CA ALA A 319 30.86 -48.93 38.53
C ALA A 319 31.41 -50.04 39.44
N ARG A 320 31.86 -51.16 38.86
CA ARG A 320 32.49 -52.26 39.62
C ARG A 320 33.88 -51.88 40.14
N ARG A 321 34.66 -51.09 39.38
CA ARG A 321 35.95 -50.55 39.82
C ARG A 321 35.77 -49.51 40.92
N ASP A 322 34.80 -48.60 40.78
CA ASP A 322 34.49 -47.59 41.79
C ASP A 322 34.06 -48.25 43.10
N ARG A 323 33.15 -49.22 43.08
CA ARG A 323 32.78 -50.00 44.28
C ARG A 323 33.94 -50.78 44.90
N LYS A 324 34.99 -51.09 44.14
CA LYS A 324 36.21 -51.73 44.66
C LYS A 324 37.14 -50.68 45.27
N ALA A 325 37.25 -49.51 44.66
CA ALA A 325 37.98 -48.36 45.17
C ALA A 325 37.33 -47.84 46.46
N ASP A 326 36.01 -47.69 46.51
CA ASP A 326 35.27 -47.28 47.71
C ASP A 326 35.47 -48.29 48.85
N ARG A 327 35.42 -49.60 48.57
CA ARG A 327 35.71 -50.62 49.58
C ARG A 327 37.16 -50.58 50.06
N ALA A 328 38.11 -50.31 49.17
CA ALA A 328 39.51 -50.15 49.55
C ALA A 328 39.74 -48.87 50.36
N ALA A 329 39.08 -47.77 50.01
CA ALA A 329 39.11 -46.51 50.74
C ALA A 329 38.49 -46.67 52.14
N MET A 330 37.29 -47.25 52.23
CA MET A 330 36.67 -47.57 53.53
C MET A 330 37.54 -48.51 54.38
N ALA A 331 38.21 -49.49 53.77
CA ALA A 331 39.14 -50.38 54.48
C ALA A 331 40.41 -49.66 54.96
N ALA A 332 40.90 -48.67 54.20
CA ALA A 332 42.06 -47.85 54.58
C ALA A 332 41.72 -46.80 55.65
N GLU A 333 40.48 -46.30 55.65
CA GLU A 333 39.98 -45.36 56.67
C GLU A 333 39.53 -46.06 57.95
N LEU A 334 39.20 -47.35 57.90
CA LEU A 334 38.73 -48.12 59.06
C LEU A 334 39.67 -48.03 60.28
N PRO A 335 41.02 -48.13 60.16
CA PRO A 335 41.93 -47.95 61.29
C PRO A 335 41.90 -46.53 61.87
N LEU A 336 41.74 -45.49 61.02
CA LEU A 336 41.65 -44.10 61.47
C LEU A 336 40.33 -43.84 62.19
N VAL A 337 39.22 -44.36 61.68
CA VAL A 337 37.91 -44.29 62.32
C VAL A 337 37.91 -45.04 63.65
N GLN A 338 38.56 -46.21 63.72
CA GLN A 338 38.74 -46.97 64.96
C GLN A 338 39.63 -46.22 65.97
N ALA A 339 40.74 -45.64 65.53
CA ALA A 339 41.61 -44.82 66.38
C ALA A 339 40.90 -43.57 66.91
N GLY A 340 40.10 -42.90 66.05
CA GLY A 340 39.27 -41.77 66.44
C GLY A 340 38.22 -42.15 67.48
N ARG A 341 37.52 -43.28 67.29
CA ARG A 341 36.58 -43.81 68.30
C ARG A 341 37.28 -44.16 69.62
N GLN A 342 38.45 -44.79 69.56
CA GLN A 342 39.24 -45.10 70.76
C GLN A 342 39.67 -43.82 71.49
N ALA A 343 40.15 -42.80 70.77
CA ALA A 343 40.51 -41.51 71.34
C ALA A 343 39.30 -40.82 71.98
N LEU A 344 38.13 -40.88 71.35
CA LEU A 344 36.89 -40.34 71.89
C LEU A 344 36.51 -41.06 73.20
N THR A 345 36.56 -42.40 73.23
CA THR A 345 36.26 -43.16 74.46
C THR A 345 37.25 -42.88 75.59
N VAL A 346 38.53 -42.63 75.27
CA VAL A 346 39.54 -42.24 76.27
C VAL A 346 39.26 -40.82 76.79
N ALA A 347 38.87 -39.90 75.91
CA ALA A 347 38.51 -38.54 76.29
C ALA A 347 37.24 -38.51 77.17
N GLU A 348 36.21 -39.28 76.80
CA GLU A 348 34.99 -39.45 77.60
C GLU A 348 35.29 -40.07 78.97
N ALA A 349 36.15 -41.09 79.04
CA ALA A 349 36.60 -41.67 80.31
C ALA A 349 37.40 -40.67 81.15
N ALA A 350 38.26 -39.86 80.54
CA ALA A 350 39.03 -38.82 81.24
C ALA A 350 38.14 -37.68 81.75
N ASP A 351 37.13 -37.27 80.98
CA ASP A 351 36.13 -36.30 81.43
C ASP A 351 35.24 -36.86 82.52
N TYR A 352 34.84 -38.12 82.44
CA TYR A 352 34.14 -38.81 83.52
C TYR A 352 34.98 -38.85 84.81
N MET A 353 36.28 -39.18 84.73
CA MET A 353 37.19 -39.17 85.88
C MET A 353 37.43 -37.76 86.44
N ARG A 354 37.48 -36.73 85.58
CA ARG A 354 37.55 -35.33 86.02
C ARG A 354 36.28 -34.89 86.72
N GLN A 355 35.11 -35.25 86.19
CA GLN A 355 33.83 -34.99 86.85
C GLN A 355 33.73 -35.73 88.19
N TRP A 356 34.22 -36.97 88.26
CA TRP A 356 34.27 -37.75 89.50
C TRP A 356 35.23 -37.14 90.54
N ALA A 357 36.39 -36.60 90.12
CA ALA A 357 37.33 -35.93 91.01
C ALA A 357 36.90 -34.52 91.44
N ALA A 358 36.12 -33.81 90.61
CA ALA A 358 35.58 -32.48 90.92
C ALA A 358 34.30 -32.57 91.79
N ALA A 359 33.61 -33.70 91.76
CA ALA A 359 32.65 -34.05 92.78
C ALA A 359 33.44 -34.39 94.05
N ASP A 360 33.61 -33.42 94.94
CA ASP A 360 34.01 -33.63 96.34
C ASP A 360 32.97 -34.55 97.00
N VAL A 361 33.10 -35.87 96.77
CA VAL A 361 32.31 -36.89 97.45
C VAL A 361 32.91 -37.01 98.85
N PRO A 362 32.19 -36.62 99.91
CA PRO A 362 32.72 -36.71 101.26
C PRO A 362 33.00 -38.18 101.58
N ALA A 363 34.24 -38.45 101.98
CA ALA A 363 34.67 -39.73 102.53
C ALA A 363 33.95 -39.98 103.86
N ALA A 364 32.70 -40.43 103.79
CA ALA A 364 31.94 -40.89 104.94
C ALA A 364 30.96 -41.99 104.50
N GLN A 365 31.15 -43.17 105.12
CA GLN A 365 30.21 -44.30 105.18
C GLN A 365 30.29 -45.34 104.04
N PHE A 366 31.38 -46.10 104.03
CA PHE A 366 31.27 -47.56 103.88
C PHE A 366 32.15 -48.25 104.93
N VAL A 367 31.51 -48.67 106.02
CA VAL A 367 32.04 -49.57 107.06
C VAL A 367 31.19 -50.84 107.02
N THR A 368 31.85 -51.93 106.61
CA THR A 368 31.69 -53.36 106.99
C THR A 368 30.31 -54.02 107.02
N THR A 369 30.16 -55.12 106.28
CA THR A 369 30.09 -56.49 106.86
C THR A 369 30.32 -57.59 105.81
N PRO A 370 31.09 -58.63 106.11
CA PRO A 370 31.10 -59.89 105.38
C PRO A 370 30.04 -60.85 105.96
N GLU A 371 29.12 -61.34 105.15
CA GLU A 371 28.38 -62.58 105.43
C GLU A 371 29.10 -63.75 104.76
N GLN A 372 29.61 -64.68 105.56
CA GLN A 372 29.95 -66.02 105.10
C GLN A 372 28.65 -66.82 104.87
N PRO A 373 28.44 -67.48 103.73
CA PRO A 373 27.58 -68.65 103.68
C PRO A 373 28.38 -69.91 104.06
N ARG A 374 27.74 -70.76 104.85
CA ARG A 374 28.07 -72.19 104.97
C ARG A 374 27.80 -72.92 103.67
#